data_AF-M9R8C1-F1
#
_entry.id   AF-M9R8C1-F1
#
_cell.length_a   1.000
_cell.length_b   1.000
_cell.length_c   1.000
_cell.angle_alpha   90.00
_cell.angle_beta   90.00
_cell.angle_gamma   90.00
#
_symmetry.space_group_name_H-M   'P 1'
#
loop_
_entity.id
_entity.type
_entity.pdbx_description
1 polymer ?
#
loop_
_entity_poly.entity_id
_entity_poly.type
_entity_poly.pdbx_seq_one_letter_code
_entity_poly.pdbx_strand_id
1 'polypeptide(L)'
;MLPLILLLYKYPPKQSAAPNCRSLGAAIMTYEPAMLLNWLLVASGLLASDLFSGLFESNSDDKVVVDPLSEFTALGLGDDPFVGTDVDDNVLGQTGNDTISGEGGDILSSDQFDDDAIWSLGEAKILDVGAGDDQKYFSDGDVATGGAGADTFGMILSDEGVEQIIDFDPDEDNVVLYVDDLSIAETAPIISYVVDTDADNTTVSLDGTPTLVFDGLYTPEELGVTLADTDSIDFPTTS
;
A
#
# COMPACT_ATOMS: atom_id res chain seq x y z
N MET A 1 50.92 33.41 48.89
CA MET A 1 51.16 32.20 48.10
C MET A 1 51.43 32.67 46.68
N LEU A 2 52.71 32.78 46.32
CA LEU A 2 53.21 33.08 44.96
C LEU A 2 53.90 31.76 44.49
N PRO A 3 54.17 31.48 43.20
CA PRO A 3 53.99 32.37 42.04
C PRO A 3 53.71 31.70 40.66
N LEU A 4 53.59 32.59 39.65
CA LEU A 4 54.27 32.61 38.32
C LEU A 4 54.14 31.42 37.35
N ILE A 5 53.80 31.53 36.05
CA ILE A 5 54.07 32.51 34.93
C ILE A 5 54.94 31.84 33.83
N LEU A 6 54.59 32.19 32.59
CA LEU A 6 55.37 32.22 31.33
C LEU A 6 56.07 30.95 30.81
N LEU A 7 55.58 30.54 29.63
CA LEU A 7 56.29 30.60 28.34
C LEU A 7 57.80 30.96 28.36
N LEU A 8 58.66 30.02 27.93
CA LEU A 8 59.48 30.09 26.71
C LEU A 8 60.64 29.06 26.75
N TYR A 9 61.15 28.75 25.56
CA TYR A 9 62.43 28.11 25.19
C TYR A 9 62.45 26.59 24.94
N LYS A 10 63.22 25.99 24.02
CA LYS A 10 63.89 26.35 22.74
C LYS A 10 64.78 25.10 22.41
N TYR A 11 64.46 24.34 21.36
CA TYR A 11 65.38 23.65 20.42
C TYR A 11 66.42 22.59 20.94
N PRO A 12 67.08 21.80 20.04
CA PRO A 12 67.00 20.33 19.95
C PRO A 12 68.28 19.58 20.43
N PRO A 13 68.42 18.27 20.11
CA PRO A 13 69.64 17.93 19.37
C PRO A 13 69.43 16.97 18.18
N LYS A 14 70.35 17.11 17.22
CA LYS A 14 70.61 16.24 16.05
C LYS A 14 71.29 14.92 16.45
N GLN A 15 71.37 14.04 15.45
CA GLN A 15 72.32 12.93 15.22
C GLN A 15 71.76 11.56 15.63
N SER A 16 72.01 10.44 14.94
CA SER A 16 72.68 10.09 13.68
C SER A 16 72.72 8.56 13.70
N ALA A 17 72.21 7.87 12.68
CA ALA A 17 72.74 6.57 12.23
C ALA A 17 71.83 6.00 11.13
N ALA A 18 72.17 6.27 9.87
CA ALA A 18 72.16 5.17 8.92
C ALA A 18 73.48 4.40 9.14
N PRO A 19 73.42 3.07 9.25
CA PRO A 19 74.15 2.30 8.25
C PRO A 19 73.28 1.20 7.66
N ASN A 20 73.31 1.18 6.33
CA ASN A 20 73.03 0.07 5.44
C ASN A 20 73.33 -1.31 6.08
N CYS A 21 72.37 -2.22 6.05
CA CYS A 21 72.64 -3.57 5.55
C CYS A 21 71.34 -4.29 5.16
N ARG A 22 71.37 -4.86 3.97
CA ARG A 22 70.30 -5.60 3.31
C ARG A 22 69.95 -6.86 4.11
N SER A 23 68.67 -7.14 4.28
CA SER A 23 68.17 -8.52 4.46
C SER A 23 66.65 -8.53 4.29
N LEU A 24 66.23 -9.25 3.25
CA LEU A 24 64.88 -9.76 2.93
C LEU A 24 63.74 -9.30 3.86
N GLY A 25 62.84 -8.49 3.31
CA GLY A 25 61.48 -8.38 3.83
C GLY A 25 60.75 -9.70 3.63
N ALA A 26 60.58 -10.46 4.70
CA ALA A 26 59.44 -11.35 4.86
C ALA A 26 58.47 -10.62 5.80
N ALA A 27 57.64 -9.74 5.22
CA ALA A 27 56.48 -9.23 5.92
C ALA A 27 55.55 -10.41 6.15
N ILE A 28 55.38 -10.76 7.42
CA ILE A 28 54.26 -11.56 7.90
C ILE A 28 53.03 -10.70 7.60
N MET A 29 52.34 -11.01 6.50
CA MET A 29 51.08 -10.36 6.14
C MET A 29 50.04 -10.82 7.16
N THR A 30 49.77 -9.99 8.15
CA THR A 30 48.54 -10.04 8.91
C THR A 30 47.40 -9.85 7.92
N TYR A 31 46.69 -10.94 7.64
CA TYR A 31 45.59 -10.98 6.68
C TYR A 31 44.41 -10.19 7.27
N GLU A 32 44.14 -9.00 6.73
CA GLU A 32 42.99 -8.20 7.14
C GLU A 32 41.69 -8.82 6.60
N PRO A 33 40.65 -9.03 7.42
CA PRO A 33 39.36 -9.58 6.98
C PRO A 33 38.59 -8.66 6.00
N ALA A 34 39.11 -7.47 5.67
CA ALA A 34 38.52 -6.54 4.73
C ALA A 34 38.55 -7.03 3.27
N MET A 35 39.48 -7.91 2.88
CA MET A 35 39.55 -8.41 1.49
C MET A 35 38.52 -9.50 1.17
N LEU A 36 38.01 -10.23 2.16
CA LEU A 36 37.00 -11.27 1.93
C LEU A 36 35.61 -10.68 1.67
N LEU A 37 35.32 -9.50 2.23
CA LEU A 37 34.03 -8.83 2.03
C LEU A 37 33.90 -8.25 0.61
N ASN A 38 35.01 -7.84 0.00
CA ASN A 38 35.00 -7.29 -1.37
C ASN A 38 34.89 -8.37 -2.46
N TRP A 39 35.23 -9.63 -2.16
CA TRP A 39 35.00 -10.75 -3.07
C TRP A 39 33.57 -11.30 -2.99
N LEU A 40 32.88 -11.10 -1.87
CA LEU A 40 31.47 -11.49 -1.75
C LEU A 40 30.55 -10.56 -2.55
N LEU A 41 30.86 -9.25 -2.60
CA LEU A 41 30.11 -8.28 -3.40
C LEU A 41 30.30 -8.43 -4.92
N VAL A 42 31.47 -8.90 -5.36
CA VAL A 42 31.74 -9.16 -6.79
C VAL A 42 31.11 -10.49 -7.24
N ALA A 43 30.95 -11.48 -6.35
CA ALA A 43 30.25 -12.71 -6.66
C ALA A 43 28.72 -12.53 -6.75
N SER A 44 28.13 -11.66 -5.92
CA SER A 44 26.69 -11.37 -5.96
C SER A 44 26.27 -10.44 -7.10
N GLY A 45 27.17 -9.62 -7.64
CA GLY A 45 26.91 -8.84 -8.86
C GLY A 45 26.86 -9.68 -10.15
N LEU A 46 27.40 -10.90 -10.13
CA LEU A 46 27.47 -11.80 -11.29
C LEU A 46 26.29 -12.77 -11.40
N LEU A 47 25.46 -12.88 -10.36
CA LEU A 47 24.25 -13.72 -10.38
C LEU A 47 22.97 -12.94 -10.74
N ALA A 48 23.04 -11.61 -10.81
CA ALA A 48 21.92 -10.77 -11.26
C ALA A 48 21.93 -10.51 -12.78
N SER A 49 23.00 -10.90 -13.49
CA SER A 49 23.15 -10.61 -14.92
C SER A 49 22.29 -11.51 -15.82
N ASP A 50 21.87 -12.67 -15.34
CA ASP A 50 21.13 -13.64 -16.17
C ASP A 50 19.60 -13.46 -16.08
N LEU A 51 19.09 -12.61 -15.17
CA LEU A 51 17.66 -12.32 -15.08
C LEU A 51 17.22 -11.16 -15.98
N PHE A 52 18.11 -10.22 -16.30
CA PHE A 52 17.81 -9.06 -17.14
C PHE A 52 18.21 -9.21 -18.62
N SER A 53 18.81 -10.35 -19.01
CA SER A 53 19.29 -10.54 -20.39
C SER A 53 18.19 -10.79 -21.43
N GLY A 54 16.92 -10.92 -21.02
CA GLY A 54 15.78 -11.08 -21.93
C GLY A 54 14.99 -9.81 -22.22
N LEU A 55 15.16 -8.72 -21.45
CA LEU A 55 14.25 -7.57 -21.48
C LEU A 55 14.63 -6.49 -22.51
N PHE A 56 15.86 -6.50 -23.04
CA PHE A 56 16.30 -5.51 -24.03
C PHE A 56 17.06 -6.15 -25.20
N GLU A 57 16.53 -7.23 -25.78
CA GLU A 57 16.90 -7.56 -27.16
C GLU A 57 16.05 -6.72 -28.12
N SER A 58 16.63 -5.63 -28.63
CA SER A 58 16.05 -4.82 -29.68
C SER A 58 16.08 -5.56 -31.02
N ASN A 59 15.24 -6.58 -31.19
CA ASN A 59 14.99 -7.21 -32.47
C ASN A 59 13.51 -7.05 -32.80
N SER A 60 13.23 -6.24 -33.81
CA SER A 60 11.87 -5.98 -34.28
C SER A 60 11.22 -7.27 -34.79
N ASP A 61 10.28 -7.82 -34.00
CA ASP A 61 9.05 -8.56 -34.39
C ASP A 61 8.47 -9.35 -33.19
N ASP A 62 9.21 -9.50 -32.09
CA ASP A 62 8.61 -10.06 -30.87
C ASP A 62 7.82 -8.95 -30.16
N LYS A 63 6.51 -8.94 -30.42
CA LYS A 63 5.54 -8.36 -29.49
C LYS A 63 5.74 -9.11 -28.17
N VAL A 64 6.57 -8.55 -27.29
CA VAL A 64 6.54 -8.85 -25.87
C VAL A 64 5.11 -8.54 -25.45
N VAL A 65 4.27 -9.57 -25.48
CA VAL A 65 3.10 -9.60 -24.64
C VAL A 65 3.73 -9.72 -23.26
N VAL A 66 3.96 -8.57 -22.63
CA VAL A 66 3.80 -8.53 -21.19
C VAL A 66 2.37 -9.05 -21.03
N ASP A 67 2.24 -10.31 -20.64
CA ASP A 67 1.01 -10.72 -19.98
C ASP A 67 0.85 -9.64 -18.90
N PRO A 68 -0.28 -8.90 -18.86
CA PRO A 68 -0.48 -7.94 -17.79
C PRO A 68 -0.28 -8.78 -16.53
N LEU A 69 0.83 -8.54 -15.84
CA LEU A 69 0.94 -9.07 -14.52
C LEU A 69 -0.21 -8.36 -13.83
N SER A 70 -1.19 -9.13 -13.36
CA SER A 70 -2.11 -8.69 -12.31
C SER A 70 -1.28 -8.45 -11.04
N GLU A 71 -0.23 -7.64 -11.16
CA GLU A 71 0.73 -7.31 -10.12
C GLU A 71 0.08 -6.20 -9.34
N PHE A 72 -0.09 -6.48 -8.06
CA PHE A 72 -0.64 -5.57 -7.11
C PHE A 72 0.12 -4.22 -7.20
N THR A 73 -0.56 -3.11 -7.56
CA THR A 73 0.03 -1.77 -7.57
C THR A 73 -0.16 -1.10 -6.22
N ALA A 74 0.92 -1.01 -5.45
CA ALA A 74 0.94 -0.37 -4.14
C ALA A 74 1.40 1.09 -4.28
N LEU A 75 0.55 2.07 -3.96
CA LEU A 75 0.83 3.49 -4.21
C LEU A 75 1.88 4.09 -3.26
N GLY A 76 1.78 3.78 -1.97
CA GLY A 76 2.86 4.02 -1.01
C GLY A 76 2.40 4.84 0.17
N LEU A 77 3.19 5.86 0.53
CA LEU A 77 2.88 6.77 1.62
C LEU A 77 2.66 8.17 1.05
N GLY A 78 1.51 8.77 1.35
CA GLY A 78 1.11 10.10 0.90
C GLY A 78 -0.06 10.04 -0.07
N ASP A 79 -0.50 11.20 -0.54
CA ASP A 79 -1.63 11.31 -1.47
C ASP A 79 -1.12 10.99 -2.88
N ASP A 80 -1.45 9.81 -3.41
CA ASP A 80 -0.95 9.34 -4.70
C ASP A 80 -2.07 9.33 -5.78
N PRO A 81 -1.90 10.05 -6.90
CA PRO A 81 -2.77 9.90 -8.05
C PRO A 81 -2.34 8.68 -8.88
N PHE A 82 -3.23 7.70 -9.01
CA PHE A 82 -3.09 6.58 -9.93
C PHE A 82 -4.06 6.72 -11.09
N VAL A 83 -3.56 6.48 -12.31
CA VAL A 83 -4.42 6.34 -13.48
C VAL A 83 -4.09 5.00 -14.14
N GLY A 84 -5.05 4.09 -14.11
CA GLY A 84 -4.98 2.75 -14.68
C GLY A 84 -5.09 2.76 -16.21
N THR A 85 -5.21 1.57 -16.77
CA THR A 85 -5.43 1.39 -18.22
C THR A 85 -6.79 0.75 -18.48
N ASP A 86 -7.11 0.47 -19.75
CA ASP A 86 -8.30 -0.28 -20.20
C ASP A 86 -8.32 -1.77 -19.74
N VAL A 87 -7.54 -2.13 -18.73
CA VAL A 87 -7.28 -3.50 -18.26
C VAL A 87 -7.44 -3.52 -16.75
N ASP A 88 -8.12 -4.54 -16.23
CA ASP A 88 -8.33 -4.79 -14.81
C ASP A 88 -7.03 -4.64 -14.00
N ASP A 89 -7.03 -3.64 -13.12
CA ASP A 89 -5.93 -3.30 -12.22
C ASP A 89 -6.26 -3.71 -10.77
N ASN A 90 -5.25 -4.10 -9.99
CA ASN A 90 -5.38 -4.31 -8.53
C ASN A 90 -4.56 -3.21 -7.83
N VAL A 91 -5.21 -2.32 -7.07
CA VAL A 91 -4.57 -1.13 -6.48
C VAL A 91 -4.76 -1.04 -4.95
N LEU A 92 -3.67 -0.78 -4.20
CA LEU A 92 -3.68 -0.51 -2.76
C LEU A 92 -3.37 0.96 -2.61
N GLY A 93 -4.30 1.71 -2.02
CA GLY A 93 -4.02 3.07 -1.59
C GLY A 93 -2.91 3.11 -0.54
N GLN A 94 -2.97 2.20 0.46
CA GLN A 94 -2.16 2.27 1.68
C GLN A 94 -2.42 3.60 2.42
N THR A 95 -1.39 4.35 2.85
CA THR A 95 -1.58 5.54 3.68
C THR A 95 -1.60 6.80 2.84
N GLY A 96 -2.66 7.61 2.96
CA GLY A 96 -2.81 8.89 2.27
C GLY A 96 -4.19 9.02 1.65
N ASN A 97 -4.49 10.19 1.08
CA ASN A 97 -5.69 10.43 0.29
C ASN A 97 -5.37 10.17 -1.18
N ASP A 98 -5.43 8.92 -1.57
CA ASP A 98 -5.15 8.50 -2.94
C ASP A 98 -6.31 8.85 -3.85
N THR A 99 -6.04 9.11 -5.13
CA THR A 99 -7.09 9.25 -6.15
C THR A 99 -6.74 8.29 -7.26
N ILE A 100 -7.63 7.34 -7.49
CA ILE A 100 -7.39 6.20 -8.37
C ILE A 100 -8.45 6.32 -9.48
N SER A 101 -8.09 5.95 -10.70
CA SER A 101 -9.03 6.01 -11.83
C SER A 101 -8.51 5.10 -12.93
N GLY A 102 -9.25 4.07 -13.28
CA GLY A 102 -8.94 3.15 -14.36
C GLY A 102 -10.14 3.01 -15.31
N GLU A 103 -9.92 2.23 -16.36
CA GLU A 103 -10.99 1.79 -17.26
C GLU A 103 -10.94 0.25 -17.24
N GLY A 104 -11.74 -0.45 -16.46
CA GLY A 104 -11.49 -1.88 -16.22
C GLY A 104 -12.43 -2.46 -15.19
N GLY A 105 -12.35 -3.76 -14.91
CA GLY A 105 -12.94 -4.32 -13.69
C GLY A 105 -11.90 -4.29 -12.58
N ASP A 106 -11.70 -3.13 -11.97
CA ASP A 106 -10.60 -2.88 -11.05
C ASP A 106 -10.94 -3.35 -9.62
N ILE A 107 -9.92 -3.81 -8.89
CA ILE A 107 -10.02 -4.07 -7.46
C ILE A 107 -9.24 -3.01 -6.71
N LEU A 108 -9.96 -2.20 -5.92
CA LEU A 108 -9.39 -1.14 -5.11
C LEU A 108 -9.52 -1.43 -3.61
N SER A 109 -8.43 -1.30 -2.87
CA SER A 109 -8.45 -1.33 -1.41
C SER A 109 -7.88 -0.04 -0.83
N SER A 110 -8.58 0.52 0.17
CA SER A 110 -8.11 1.71 0.88
C SER A 110 -6.83 1.43 1.68
N ASP A 111 -6.65 0.20 2.19
CA ASP A 111 -5.43 -0.26 2.86
C ASP A 111 -4.80 -1.46 2.11
N GLN A 112 -3.84 -2.16 2.71
CA GLN A 112 -3.34 -3.44 2.24
C GLN A 112 -4.49 -4.43 2.00
N PHE A 113 -4.36 -5.27 0.97
CA PHE A 113 -5.37 -6.25 0.55
C PHE A 113 -4.80 -7.66 0.70
N ASP A 114 -4.42 -7.99 1.92
CA ASP A 114 -3.89 -9.28 2.35
C ASP A 114 -4.27 -9.59 3.81
N ASP A 115 -3.84 -10.74 4.32
CA ASP A 115 -4.10 -11.17 5.71
C ASP A 115 -3.49 -10.23 6.76
N ASP A 116 -2.57 -9.34 6.37
CA ASP A 116 -1.93 -8.34 7.23
C ASP A 116 -2.62 -6.96 7.12
N ALA A 117 -3.75 -6.86 6.42
CA ALA A 117 -4.55 -5.64 6.31
C ALA A 117 -5.04 -5.15 7.68
N ILE A 118 -4.93 -3.84 7.92
CA ILE A 118 -5.41 -3.23 9.16
C ILE A 118 -6.36 -2.10 8.78
N TRP A 119 -7.62 -2.45 8.55
CA TRP A 119 -8.72 -1.57 8.14
C TRP A 119 -9.05 -0.39 9.07
N SER A 120 -8.34 -0.25 10.19
CA SER A 120 -8.41 0.91 11.10
C SER A 120 -7.18 1.83 11.00
N LEU A 121 -6.27 1.56 10.06
CA LEU A 121 -5.12 2.42 9.78
C LEU A 121 -5.47 3.40 8.66
N GLY A 122 -5.90 4.60 9.05
CA GLY A 122 -6.14 5.63 8.06
C GLY A 122 -6.51 6.97 8.64
N GLU A 123 -6.51 7.97 7.77
CA GLU A 123 -7.45 9.06 7.85
C GLU A 123 -8.46 8.83 6.70
N ALA A 124 -9.68 9.34 6.81
CA ALA A 124 -10.70 9.24 5.77
C ALA A 124 -10.20 9.66 4.38
N LYS A 125 -10.37 8.80 3.38
CA LYS A 125 -9.86 8.93 2.00
C LYS A 125 -10.97 9.22 1.00
N ILE A 126 -10.59 9.57 -0.23
CA ILE A 126 -11.52 9.70 -1.36
C ILE A 126 -11.16 8.63 -2.39
N LEU A 127 -11.96 7.58 -2.49
CA LEU A 127 -11.76 6.50 -3.43
C LEU A 127 -12.62 6.73 -4.66
N ASP A 128 -11.98 6.89 -5.81
CA ASP A 128 -12.60 6.92 -7.13
C ASP A 128 -12.02 5.73 -7.90
N VAL A 129 -12.81 5.05 -8.72
CA VAL A 129 -12.37 3.86 -9.49
C VAL A 129 -12.55 4.07 -10.98
N GLY A 130 -13.55 4.84 -11.41
CA GLY A 130 -13.65 5.34 -12.77
C GLY A 130 -14.75 4.65 -13.55
N ALA A 131 -14.41 3.99 -14.66
CA ALA A 131 -15.41 3.30 -15.46
C ALA A 131 -15.10 1.82 -15.56
N GLY A 132 -16.16 1.00 -15.52
CA GLY A 132 -16.10 -0.44 -15.56
C GLY A 132 -16.85 -1.06 -14.38
N ASP A 133 -16.77 -2.37 -14.24
CA ASP A 133 -17.47 -3.10 -13.18
C ASP A 133 -16.50 -3.35 -12.02
N ASP A 134 -16.40 -2.39 -11.11
CA ASP A 134 -15.31 -2.34 -10.13
C ASP A 134 -15.67 -2.98 -8.79
N GLN A 135 -14.66 -3.42 -8.02
CA GLN A 135 -14.81 -3.87 -6.64
C GLN A 135 -13.95 -3.02 -5.73
N LYS A 136 -14.52 -2.50 -4.64
CA LYS A 136 -13.76 -1.68 -3.71
C LYS A 136 -13.98 -2.01 -2.26
N TYR A 137 -12.90 -1.89 -1.50
CA TYR A 137 -12.84 -2.14 -0.07
C TYR A 137 -12.39 -0.87 0.66
N PHE A 138 -13.23 -0.40 1.58
CA PHE A 138 -13.03 0.87 2.29
C PHE A 138 -13.59 0.81 3.72
N SER A 139 -13.11 1.72 4.58
CA SER A 139 -13.43 1.76 6.02
C SER A 139 -13.08 3.14 6.61
N ASP A 140 -13.21 3.31 7.93
CA ASP A 140 -12.70 4.46 8.69
C ASP A 140 -13.10 5.85 8.17
N GLY A 141 -14.35 5.97 7.71
CA GLY A 141 -14.90 7.25 7.25
C GLY A 141 -14.51 7.65 5.82
N ASP A 142 -13.98 6.71 5.04
CA ASP A 142 -13.71 6.86 3.62
C ASP A 142 -14.95 7.33 2.83
N VAL A 143 -14.67 8.08 1.75
CA VAL A 143 -15.64 8.56 0.79
C VAL A 143 -15.38 7.82 -0.53
N ALA A 144 -16.34 7.02 -0.98
CA ALA A 144 -16.21 6.19 -2.18
C ALA A 144 -17.12 6.66 -3.33
N THR A 145 -16.59 6.51 -4.53
CA THR A 145 -17.22 6.82 -5.82
C THR A 145 -17.06 5.57 -6.70
N GLY A 146 -18.11 5.13 -7.38
CA GLY A 146 -18.08 4.01 -8.33
C GLY A 146 -17.78 4.44 -9.74
N GLY A 147 -18.40 5.53 -10.16
CA GLY A 147 -18.32 6.03 -11.50
C GLY A 147 -19.31 5.27 -12.39
N ALA A 148 -18.86 4.69 -13.50
CA ALA A 148 -19.76 4.15 -14.51
C ALA A 148 -19.59 2.64 -14.69
N GLY A 149 -20.62 1.86 -14.36
CA GLY A 149 -20.64 0.41 -14.55
C GLY A 149 -21.34 -0.24 -13.37
N ALA A 150 -21.26 -1.58 -13.26
CA ALA A 150 -21.86 -2.31 -12.15
C ALA A 150 -20.84 -2.52 -11.04
N ASP A 151 -20.83 -1.61 -10.05
CA ASP A 151 -19.81 -1.57 -9.02
C ASP A 151 -20.21 -2.32 -7.75
N THR A 152 -19.22 -2.83 -7.02
CA THR A 152 -19.40 -3.46 -5.71
C THR A 152 -18.67 -2.68 -4.63
N PHE A 153 -19.45 -2.13 -3.70
CA PHE A 153 -18.98 -1.38 -2.54
C PHE A 153 -18.87 -2.32 -1.32
N GLY A 154 -17.65 -2.78 -1.02
CA GLY A 154 -17.31 -3.59 0.15
C GLY A 154 -16.87 -2.75 1.34
N MET A 155 -17.80 -2.33 2.19
CA MET A 155 -17.46 -1.58 3.40
C MET A 155 -17.01 -2.54 4.50
N ILE A 156 -15.83 -2.34 5.07
CA ILE A 156 -15.34 -3.14 6.19
C ILE A 156 -15.63 -2.40 7.49
N LEU A 157 -16.40 -3.03 8.36
CA LEU A 157 -16.89 -2.38 9.56
C LEU A 157 -15.74 -2.05 10.52
N SER A 158 -15.55 -0.77 10.79
CA SER A 158 -14.63 -0.25 11.80
C SER A 158 -15.40 0.38 12.98
N ASP A 159 -14.73 0.48 14.12
CA ASP A 159 -15.26 1.17 15.31
C ASP A 159 -15.18 2.71 15.19
N GLU A 160 -14.56 3.21 14.12
CA GLU A 160 -14.32 4.62 13.84
C GLU A 160 -14.83 4.99 12.45
N GLY A 161 -15.24 6.26 12.29
CA GLY A 161 -15.74 6.78 11.01
C GLY A 161 -17.22 6.52 10.73
N VAL A 162 -17.74 7.26 9.75
CA VAL A 162 -18.99 6.94 9.03
C VAL A 162 -18.64 7.12 7.57
N GLU A 163 -18.67 6.03 6.81
CA GLU A 163 -18.30 6.02 5.40
C GLU A 163 -19.36 6.71 4.55
N GLN A 164 -18.96 7.17 3.36
CA GLN A 164 -19.84 7.86 2.43
C GLN A 164 -19.73 7.29 1.02
N ILE A 165 -20.87 7.15 0.34
CA ILE A 165 -20.92 6.82 -1.09
C ILE A 165 -21.65 7.94 -1.82
N ILE A 166 -21.06 8.49 -2.87
CA ILE A 166 -21.55 9.72 -3.52
C ILE A 166 -22.41 9.45 -4.76
N ASP A 167 -22.20 8.35 -5.49
CA ASP A 167 -22.74 8.16 -6.84
C ASP A 167 -23.38 6.79 -7.08
N PHE A 168 -23.85 6.14 -6.02
CA PHE A 168 -24.50 4.83 -6.07
C PHE A 168 -25.66 4.77 -7.08
N ASP A 169 -25.63 3.82 -8.01
CA ASP A 169 -26.74 3.47 -8.88
C ASP A 169 -27.44 2.18 -8.41
N PRO A 170 -28.69 2.24 -7.90
CA PRO A 170 -29.40 1.06 -7.40
C PRO A 170 -29.78 0.03 -8.47
N ASP A 171 -29.72 0.37 -9.76
CA ASP A 171 -30.00 -0.57 -10.86
C ASP A 171 -28.76 -1.38 -11.28
N GLU A 172 -27.54 -0.90 -10.96
CA GLU A 172 -26.27 -1.46 -11.43
C GLU A 172 -25.37 -1.91 -10.25
N ASP A 173 -25.32 -1.14 -9.17
CA ASP A 173 -24.37 -1.31 -8.07
C ASP A 173 -24.86 -2.21 -6.93
N ASN A 174 -23.92 -2.73 -6.15
CA ASN A 174 -24.18 -3.54 -4.98
C ASN A 174 -23.36 -3.10 -3.76
N VAL A 175 -23.93 -3.25 -2.57
CA VAL A 175 -23.28 -2.91 -1.31
C VAL A 175 -23.21 -4.12 -0.38
N VAL A 176 -22.01 -4.39 0.11
CA VAL A 176 -21.70 -5.45 1.06
C VAL A 176 -21.04 -4.85 2.28
N LEU A 177 -21.60 -5.07 3.46
CA LEU A 177 -20.96 -4.70 4.73
C LEU A 177 -20.29 -5.95 5.31
N TYR A 178 -18.98 -5.89 5.44
CA TYR A 178 -18.18 -6.94 6.05
C TYR A 178 -18.10 -6.71 7.55
N VAL A 179 -18.63 -7.68 8.31
CA VAL A 179 -18.68 -7.64 9.77
C VAL A 179 -17.83 -8.79 10.31
N ASP A 180 -16.93 -8.45 11.23
CA ASP A 180 -16.06 -9.44 11.88
C ASP A 180 -16.86 -10.47 12.69
N ASP A 181 -16.40 -11.72 12.67
CA ASP A 181 -17.01 -12.85 13.38
C ASP A 181 -18.51 -13.08 13.06
N LEU A 182 -19.04 -12.58 11.93
CA LEU A 182 -20.46 -12.69 11.58
C LEU A 182 -20.95 -14.14 11.51
N SER A 183 -20.10 -15.05 11.01
CA SER A 183 -20.36 -16.48 10.86
C SER A 183 -20.50 -17.23 12.19
N ILE A 184 -19.93 -16.68 13.26
CA ILE A 184 -19.97 -17.24 14.62
C ILE A 184 -20.81 -16.40 15.58
N ALA A 185 -21.38 -15.28 15.12
CA ALA A 185 -22.24 -14.41 15.91
C ALA A 185 -23.52 -15.13 16.37
N GLU A 186 -23.81 -15.08 17.67
CA GLU A 186 -25.03 -15.65 18.26
C GLU A 186 -26.30 -14.92 17.81
N THR A 187 -26.17 -13.64 17.43
CA THR A 187 -27.25 -12.80 16.92
C THR A 187 -26.77 -12.05 15.68
N ALA A 188 -27.52 -12.15 14.59
CA ALA A 188 -27.24 -11.36 13.39
C ALA A 188 -27.45 -9.86 13.67
N PRO A 189 -26.53 -8.99 13.20
CA PRO A 189 -26.70 -7.54 13.27
C PRO A 189 -27.98 -7.09 12.57
N ILE A 190 -28.60 -6.04 13.08
CA ILE A 190 -29.82 -5.47 12.50
C ILE A 190 -29.44 -4.27 11.64
N ILE A 191 -29.74 -4.34 10.34
CA ILE A 191 -29.64 -3.20 9.42
C ILE A 191 -30.87 -2.32 9.56
N SER A 192 -30.66 -1.01 9.67
CA SER A 192 -31.71 0.01 9.68
C SER A 192 -31.34 1.18 8.77
N TYR A 193 -32.36 1.89 8.30
CA TYR A 193 -32.23 2.93 7.27
C TYR A 193 -32.94 4.20 7.73
N VAL A 194 -32.30 5.34 7.51
CA VAL A 194 -32.86 6.67 7.77
C VAL A 194 -32.68 7.50 6.52
N VAL A 195 -33.80 7.93 5.93
CA VAL A 195 -33.82 8.82 4.77
C VAL A 195 -34.01 10.25 5.26
N ASP A 196 -33.07 11.14 4.95
CA ASP A 196 -33.15 12.57 5.24
C ASP A 196 -33.42 13.34 3.95
N THR A 197 -34.68 13.73 3.75
CA THR A 197 -35.10 14.48 2.57
C THR A 197 -34.63 15.94 2.55
N ASP A 198 -34.20 16.49 3.70
CA ASP A 198 -33.68 17.85 3.77
C ASP A 198 -32.19 17.89 3.39
N ALA A 199 -31.45 16.86 3.79
CA ALA A 199 -30.04 16.69 3.45
C ALA A 199 -29.77 15.93 2.13
N ASP A 200 -30.83 15.38 1.52
CA ASP A 200 -30.78 14.56 0.31
C ASP A 200 -29.92 13.29 0.45
N ASN A 201 -29.96 12.64 1.62
CA ASN A 201 -29.12 11.48 1.89
C ASN A 201 -29.88 10.32 2.55
N THR A 202 -29.27 9.14 2.48
CA THR A 202 -29.77 7.93 3.13
C THR A 202 -28.68 7.35 4.02
N THR A 203 -28.95 7.25 5.32
CA THR A 203 -28.02 6.66 6.30
C THR A 203 -28.40 5.21 6.57
N VAL A 204 -27.43 4.31 6.47
CA VAL A 204 -27.49 2.91 6.90
C VAL A 204 -26.84 2.80 8.28
N SER A 205 -27.48 2.04 9.16
CA SER A 205 -27.02 1.84 10.53
C SER A 205 -27.08 0.36 10.91
N LEU A 206 -26.02 -0.14 11.53
CA LEU A 206 -25.93 -1.47 12.11
C LEU A 206 -26.18 -1.40 13.63
N ASP A 207 -27.17 -2.16 14.11
CA ASP A 207 -27.59 -2.17 15.51
C ASP A 207 -27.90 -0.78 16.10
N GLY A 208 -28.31 0.14 15.22
CA GLY A 208 -28.63 1.53 15.54
C GLY A 208 -27.44 2.49 15.56
N THR A 209 -26.22 2.00 15.29
CA THR A 209 -25.03 2.83 15.06
C THR A 209 -24.94 3.18 13.59
N PRO A 210 -24.85 4.46 13.20
CA PRO A 210 -24.65 4.85 11.80
C PRO A 210 -23.28 4.38 11.32
N THR A 211 -23.25 3.76 10.15
CA THR A 211 -22.01 3.21 9.55
C THR A 211 -21.79 3.78 8.16
N LEU A 212 -22.82 3.82 7.31
CA LEU A 212 -22.67 4.24 5.91
C LEU A 212 -23.71 5.29 5.54
N VAL A 213 -23.30 6.30 4.78
CA VAL A 213 -24.19 7.35 4.26
C VAL A 213 -24.11 7.39 2.74
N PHE A 214 -25.25 7.41 2.08
CA PHE A 214 -25.37 7.57 0.64
C PHE A 214 -25.82 8.99 0.32
N ASP A 215 -25.15 9.64 -0.64
CA ASP A 215 -25.65 10.87 -1.26
C ASP A 215 -26.78 10.47 -2.22
N GLY A 216 -28.01 10.82 -1.85
CA GLY A 216 -29.24 10.39 -2.51
C GLY A 216 -30.28 9.75 -1.59
N LEU A 217 -31.52 9.71 -2.09
CA LEU A 217 -32.68 9.17 -1.38
C LEU A 217 -33.02 7.78 -1.91
N TYR A 218 -32.70 6.76 -1.14
CA TYR A 218 -32.88 5.37 -1.52
C TYR A 218 -33.79 4.64 -0.52
N THR A 219 -34.56 3.69 -1.03
CA THR A 219 -35.31 2.74 -0.22
C THR A 219 -34.43 1.55 0.17
N PRO A 220 -34.78 0.81 1.24
CA PRO A 220 -34.05 -0.40 1.61
C PRO A 220 -33.99 -1.46 0.50
N GLU A 221 -34.99 -1.49 -0.38
CA GLU A 221 -35.04 -2.42 -1.51
C GLU A 221 -34.08 -2.00 -2.63
N GLU A 222 -33.89 -0.70 -2.84
CA GLU A 222 -32.96 -0.12 -3.82
C GLU A 222 -31.51 -0.26 -3.37
N LEU A 223 -31.21 -0.02 -2.09
CA LEU A 223 -29.83 -0.17 -1.59
C LEU A 223 -29.39 -1.63 -1.54
N GLY A 224 -30.32 -2.56 -1.33
CA GLY A 224 -30.03 -4.01 -1.36
C GLY A 224 -28.92 -4.47 -0.40
N VAL A 225 -28.60 -3.71 0.65
CA VAL A 225 -27.39 -3.92 1.47
C VAL A 225 -27.36 -5.32 2.05
N THR A 226 -26.25 -6.02 1.82
CA THR A 226 -25.99 -7.37 2.34
C THR A 226 -24.91 -7.37 3.41
N LEU A 227 -24.93 -8.37 4.29
CA LEU A 227 -23.87 -8.60 5.27
C LEU A 227 -23.04 -9.80 4.85
N ALA A 228 -21.74 -9.69 4.98
CA ALA A 228 -20.78 -10.77 4.78
C ALA A 228 -19.80 -10.81 5.96
N ASP A 229 -19.18 -11.97 6.17
CA ASP A 229 -18.10 -12.13 7.16
C ASP A 229 -16.80 -11.61 6.56
N THR A 230 -15.96 -10.93 7.33
CA THR A 230 -14.63 -10.47 6.90
C THR A 230 -13.75 -11.63 6.41
N ASP A 231 -13.88 -12.83 6.99
CA ASP A 231 -13.19 -14.06 6.54
C ASP A 231 -13.65 -14.55 5.16
N SER A 232 -14.73 -13.98 4.60
CA SER A 232 -15.21 -14.32 3.25
C SER A 232 -14.58 -13.49 2.14
N ILE A 233 -13.77 -12.48 2.49
CA ILE A 233 -12.99 -11.70 1.52
C ILE A 233 -11.92 -12.64 0.93
N ASP A 234 -11.96 -12.83 -0.39
CA ASP A 234 -10.97 -13.64 -1.10
C ASP A 234 -9.80 -12.73 -1.53
N PHE A 235 -8.76 -12.68 -0.70
CA PHE A 235 -7.55 -11.96 -1.05
C PHE A 235 -6.81 -12.73 -2.16
N PRO A 236 -6.51 -12.10 -3.32
CA PRO A 236 -5.76 -12.75 -4.37
C PRO A 236 -4.38 -13.14 -3.82
N THR A 237 -4.12 -14.43 -3.71
CA THR A 237 -2.85 -14.90 -3.15
C THR A 237 -1.70 -14.47 -4.06
N THR A 238 -0.77 -13.67 -3.53
CA THR A 238 0.50 -13.38 -4.21
C THR A 238 1.28 -14.68 -4.38
N SER A 239 1.38 -15.20 -5.61
CA SER A 239 2.13 -16.43 -5.93
C SER A 239 3.61 -16.16 -6.16
#